data_AF-A0A5C0VI80-F1
#
_entry.id   AF-A0A5C0VI80-F1
#
_cell.length_a   1.000
_cell.length_b   1.000
_cell.length_c   1.000
_cell.angle_alpha   90.00
_cell.angle_beta   90.00
_cell.angle_gamma   90.00
#
_symmetry.space_group_name_H-M   'P 1'
#
loop_
_entity.id
_entity.type
_entity.pdbx_description
1 polymer ?
#
loop_
_entity_poly.entity_id
_entity_poly.type
_entity_poly.pdbx_seq_one_letter_code
_entity_poly.pdbx_strand_id
1 'polypeptide(L)'
;MRILSFLLLAFTFSGSLQAQQAARPSYKFDFGKADLGAEYKNIKQGDKYSKASVFGFDFETQPTFSEVKKGAYDVVSSDKVFYFSVNLPEGNYEVKVLLANPHGDALSTVKAESRRLMLKDVKIPKGKYKYESFIVNIKDRNITPDKKVALKERELTKLDWDDKLTIEFNGKTSLAALEITPVDDQITVYLAGNSTVVNQDTEPWAAWGQMIPYFFKPGVAIANHAESGLTLGSFLGSKRLDKILSVIKPGDYLFIEFGHNDQKDKGPDDGAYKSYTERLKLFVNSARSKNAIPIILTSTSRRSFNKEGKVVETLGDFPDAARKVAQALNVPLIDLNKATKILYEALGEEESKKALVHYAANTYPGQTQAIADNTHFSTYGAFQIAKIIVKEIMQQDIRLKKYIKNFKNYYPAKPDDPATWIWPLSLRNDLVKPDGN
;
A
#
# COMPACT_ATOMS: atom_id res chain seq x y z
N MET A 1 -9.63 12.69 78.03
CA MET A 1 -9.09 11.47 77.38
C MET A 1 -9.37 11.62 75.88
N ARG A 2 -8.33 11.89 75.08
CA ARG A 2 -8.44 12.24 73.65
C ARG A 2 -8.58 10.99 72.78
N ILE A 3 -9.54 11.00 71.86
CA ILE A 3 -9.72 9.98 70.82
C ILE A 3 -8.82 10.38 69.64
N LEU A 4 -7.88 9.51 69.24
CA LEU A 4 -7.06 9.66 68.04
C LEU A 4 -7.68 8.84 66.90
N SER A 5 -8.08 9.52 65.82
CA SER A 5 -8.46 8.90 64.56
C SER A 5 -7.22 8.60 63.73
N PHE A 6 -7.05 7.35 63.31
CA PHE A 6 -6.04 6.94 62.32
C PHE A 6 -6.66 6.98 60.91
N LEU A 7 -6.16 7.87 60.05
CA LEU A 7 -6.39 7.82 58.60
C LEU A 7 -5.41 6.82 57.98
N LEU A 8 -5.94 5.78 57.33
CA LEU A 8 -5.18 4.84 56.51
C LEU A 8 -5.19 5.36 55.06
N LEU A 9 -4.04 5.87 54.58
CA LEU A 9 -3.87 6.24 53.17
C LEU A 9 -3.51 4.96 52.38
N ALA A 10 -4.43 4.49 51.54
CA ALA A 10 -4.15 3.40 50.60
C ALA A 10 -3.53 3.98 49.32
N PHE A 11 -2.23 3.76 49.12
CA PHE A 11 -1.57 3.98 47.83
C PHE A 11 -1.83 2.78 46.91
N THR A 12 -2.73 2.93 45.94
CA THR A 12 -2.86 1.97 44.84
C THR A 12 -1.80 2.24 43.79
N PHE A 13 -0.75 1.42 43.76
CA PHE A 13 0.19 1.35 42.65
C PHE A 13 -0.51 0.70 41.45
N SER A 14 -0.96 1.50 40.48
CA SER A 14 -1.36 1.02 39.17
C SER A 14 -0.10 0.75 38.33
N GLY A 15 0.51 -0.41 38.52
CA GLY A 15 1.58 -0.90 37.66
C GLY A 15 0.99 -1.34 36.32
N SER A 16 1.10 -0.50 35.28
CA SER A 16 0.84 -0.92 33.92
C SER A 16 1.93 -1.89 33.47
N LEU A 17 1.61 -3.17 33.35
CA LEU A 17 2.42 -4.14 32.62
C LEU A 17 2.45 -3.73 31.15
N GLN A 18 3.44 -2.93 30.75
CA GLN A 18 3.82 -2.81 29.35
C GLN A 18 4.44 -4.15 28.96
N ALA A 19 3.72 -4.94 28.16
CA ALA A 19 4.32 -6.06 27.44
C ALA A 19 5.51 -5.51 26.63
N GLN A 20 6.71 -5.99 26.94
CA GLN A 20 7.93 -5.57 26.27
C GLN A 20 7.84 -6.04 24.82
N GLN A 21 7.56 -5.12 23.89
CA GLN A 21 7.51 -5.42 22.46
C GLN A 21 8.88 -5.96 22.06
N ALA A 22 8.91 -7.13 21.40
CA ALA A 22 10.17 -7.75 20.98
C ALA A 22 10.99 -6.74 20.16
N ALA A 23 12.30 -6.67 20.44
CA ALA A 23 13.18 -5.74 19.75
C ALA A 23 13.13 -6.01 18.23
N ARG A 24 12.84 -4.96 17.45
CA ARG A 24 12.80 -5.04 15.99
C ARG A 24 14.23 -4.95 15.45
N PRO A 25 14.70 -5.90 14.63
CA PRO A 25 16.08 -5.90 14.15
C PRO A 25 16.30 -4.85 13.05
N SER A 26 17.53 -4.34 12.97
CA SER A 26 18.03 -3.58 11.82
C SER A 26 18.95 -4.47 10.98
N TYR A 27 18.94 -4.27 9.67
CA TYR A 27 19.84 -4.96 8.76
C TYR A 27 20.52 -3.98 7.81
N LYS A 28 21.78 -4.26 7.50
CA LYS A 28 22.51 -3.63 6.41
C LYS A 28 23.10 -4.75 5.56
N PHE A 29 22.83 -4.72 4.27
CA PHE A 29 23.26 -5.72 3.31
C PHE A 29 24.11 -5.06 2.24
N ASP A 30 25.26 -5.67 2.00
CA ASP A 30 26.17 -5.34 0.91
C ASP A 30 26.01 -6.40 -0.18
N PHE A 31 25.58 -5.98 -1.37
CA PHE A 31 25.35 -6.82 -2.54
C PHE A 31 26.57 -6.81 -3.47
N GLY A 32 27.75 -6.83 -2.87
CA GLY A 32 29.04 -6.72 -3.53
C GLY A 32 30.15 -7.42 -2.76
N LYS A 33 31.43 -7.25 -3.13
CA LYS A 33 32.60 -7.66 -2.33
C LYS A 33 33.33 -6.45 -1.71
N ALA A 34 32.96 -5.22 -2.10
CA ALA A 34 33.52 -3.99 -1.62
C ALA A 34 33.10 -3.78 -0.16
N ASP A 35 34.08 -3.66 0.73
CA ASP A 35 33.82 -3.45 2.16
C ASP A 35 33.14 -2.10 2.39
N LEU A 36 31.81 -2.12 2.56
CA LEU A 36 31.01 -0.97 2.97
C LEU A 36 31.07 -0.70 4.49
N GLY A 37 31.83 -1.50 5.23
CA GLY A 37 31.97 -1.44 6.68
C GLY A 37 31.56 -2.74 7.36
N ALA A 38 32.14 -3.01 8.52
CA ALA A 38 31.92 -4.23 9.30
C ALA A 38 30.46 -4.46 9.72
N GLU A 39 29.60 -3.42 9.70
CA GLU A 39 28.18 -3.55 9.99
C GLU A 39 27.33 -4.06 8.80
N TYR A 40 27.88 -4.09 7.59
CA TYR A 40 27.18 -4.63 6.41
C TYR A 40 27.39 -6.14 6.30
N LYS A 41 26.28 -6.87 6.18
CA LYS A 41 26.29 -8.30 5.89
C LYS A 41 26.52 -8.48 4.39
N ASN A 42 27.63 -9.13 4.05
CA ASN A 42 27.95 -9.47 2.68
C ASN A 42 27.00 -10.55 2.14
N ILE A 43 26.25 -10.23 1.09
CA ILE A 43 25.37 -11.16 0.38
C ILE A 43 26.16 -11.83 -0.72
N LYS A 44 26.08 -13.16 -0.78
CA LYS A 44 26.82 -13.99 -1.72
C LYS A 44 25.92 -14.54 -2.82
N GLN A 45 26.54 -14.91 -3.93
CA GLN A 45 25.87 -15.68 -4.97
C GLN A 45 25.35 -16.99 -4.38
N GLY A 46 24.04 -17.22 -4.50
CA GLY A 46 23.37 -18.40 -3.95
C GLY A 46 22.76 -18.23 -2.55
N ASP A 47 22.89 -17.06 -1.91
CA ASP A 47 22.15 -16.76 -0.67
C ASP A 47 20.65 -16.72 -0.97
N LYS A 48 19.96 -17.81 -0.65
CA LYS A 48 18.52 -17.97 -0.88
C LYS A 48 17.75 -17.75 0.40
N TYR A 49 16.67 -17.01 0.29
CA TYR A 49 15.69 -16.93 1.35
C TYR A 49 15.06 -18.31 1.60
N SER A 50 14.87 -18.66 2.86
CA SER A 50 14.10 -19.81 3.32
C SER A 50 13.61 -19.52 4.73
N LYS A 51 12.63 -20.25 5.27
CA LYS A 51 12.19 -20.02 6.66
C LYS A 51 13.32 -20.19 7.70
N ALA A 52 14.36 -20.96 7.38
CA ALA A 52 15.55 -21.11 8.22
C ALA A 52 16.58 -19.98 8.02
N SER A 53 16.61 -19.36 6.83
CA SER A 53 17.48 -18.21 6.52
C SER A 53 16.71 -16.90 6.71
N VAL A 54 17.12 -16.11 7.70
CA VAL A 54 16.46 -14.84 8.07
C VAL A 54 16.42 -13.83 6.90
N PHE A 55 17.25 -14.00 5.86
CA PHE A 55 17.23 -13.20 4.65
C PHE A 55 17.76 -13.97 3.42
N GLY A 56 17.57 -13.41 2.21
CA GLY A 56 18.19 -13.89 0.98
C GLY A 56 17.39 -13.56 -0.29
N PHE A 57 17.89 -13.96 -1.45
CA PHE A 57 17.15 -13.88 -2.70
C PHE A 57 15.97 -14.86 -2.70
N ASP A 58 14.81 -14.41 -3.19
CA ASP A 58 13.55 -15.15 -3.10
C ASP A 58 12.96 -15.44 -4.50
N PHE A 59 11.94 -16.30 -4.56
CA PHE A 59 11.23 -16.70 -5.78
C PHE A 59 12.15 -17.23 -6.89
N GLU A 60 13.20 -17.94 -6.50
CA GLU A 60 14.21 -18.52 -7.39
C GLU A 60 14.90 -17.51 -8.33
N THR A 61 14.78 -16.22 -8.01
CA THR A 61 15.46 -15.17 -8.75
C THR A 61 16.91 -15.05 -8.29
N GLN A 62 17.82 -14.84 -9.23
CA GLN A 62 19.26 -14.73 -8.96
C GLN A 62 19.82 -13.63 -9.87
N PRO A 63 20.11 -12.43 -9.34
CA PRO A 63 20.81 -11.41 -10.12
C PRO A 63 22.28 -11.78 -10.30
N THR A 64 22.94 -11.15 -11.26
CA THR A 64 24.35 -11.36 -11.55
C THR A 64 25.22 -10.44 -10.71
N PHE A 65 26.13 -11.04 -9.94
CA PHE A 65 27.16 -10.31 -9.22
C PHE A 65 28.19 -9.77 -10.21
N SER A 66 28.46 -8.46 -10.14
CA SER A 66 29.47 -7.79 -10.95
C SER A 66 30.54 -7.22 -10.03
N GLU A 67 31.76 -7.75 -10.17
CA GLU A 67 32.94 -7.23 -9.49
C GLU A 67 33.52 -6.05 -10.26
N VAL A 68 33.80 -4.95 -9.57
CA VAL A 68 34.39 -3.77 -10.18
C VAL A 68 35.79 -3.52 -9.61
N LYS A 69 36.67 -2.95 -10.44
CA LYS A 69 38.02 -2.54 -10.02
C LYS A 69 37.95 -1.54 -8.85
N LYS A 70 39.00 -1.54 -8.02
CA LYS A 70 39.23 -0.65 -6.86
C LYS A 70 38.77 0.79 -7.14
N GLY A 71 37.79 1.29 -6.37
CA GLY A 71 37.21 2.64 -6.50
C GLY A 71 35.78 2.71 -7.05
N ALA A 72 35.13 1.57 -7.30
CA ALA A 72 33.71 1.47 -7.67
C ALA A 72 32.95 0.58 -6.66
N TYR A 73 31.62 0.67 -6.65
CA TYR A 73 30.75 -0.20 -5.85
C TYR A 73 30.58 -1.54 -6.56
N ASP A 74 30.78 -2.64 -5.84
CA ASP A 74 30.31 -3.94 -6.29
C ASP A 74 28.79 -3.98 -6.21
N VAL A 75 28.18 -4.67 -7.17
CA VAL A 75 26.73 -4.66 -7.35
C VAL A 75 26.21 -6.03 -7.74
N VAL A 76 24.94 -6.27 -7.43
CA VAL A 76 24.12 -7.22 -8.17
C VAL A 76 23.32 -6.49 -9.24
N SER A 77 23.28 -7.06 -10.43
CA SER A 77 22.60 -6.47 -11.59
C SER A 77 21.74 -7.49 -12.30
N SER A 78 20.61 -7.05 -12.85
CA SER A 78 19.73 -7.93 -13.63
C SER A 78 18.83 -7.11 -14.55
N ASP A 79 18.73 -7.56 -15.80
CA ASP A 79 17.73 -7.09 -16.77
C ASP A 79 16.34 -7.71 -16.53
N LYS A 80 16.26 -8.74 -15.67
CA LYS A 80 15.02 -9.39 -15.24
C LYS A 80 14.67 -9.00 -13.81
N VAL A 81 13.40 -9.19 -13.43
CA VAL A 81 12.95 -9.01 -12.05
C VAL A 81 13.68 -9.94 -11.09
N PHE A 82 14.05 -9.45 -9.91
CA PHE A 82 14.53 -10.27 -8.80
C PHE A 82 13.99 -9.78 -7.46
N TYR A 83 14.01 -10.66 -6.46
CA TYR A 83 13.43 -10.41 -5.15
C TYR A 83 14.47 -10.67 -4.05
N PHE A 84 14.42 -9.85 -3.01
CA PHE A 84 15.16 -10.07 -1.78
C PHE A 84 14.20 -10.00 -0.59
N SER A 85 14.26 -11.01 0.27
CA SER A 85 13.36 -11.17 1.42
C SER A 85 14.13 -11.15 2.73
N VAL A 86 13.51 -10.61 3.78
CA VAL A 86 14.07 -10.53 5.14
C VAL A 86 12.95 -10.73 6.17
N ASN A 87 13.12 -11.63 7.12
CA ASN A 87 12.17 -11.79 8.23
C ASN A 87 12.19 -10.55 9.12
N LEU A 88 11.03 -9.94 9.29
CA LEU A 88 10.86 -8.74 10.08
C LEU A 88 9.51 -8.78 10.80
N PRO A 89 9.47 -8.50 12.11
CA PRO A 89 8.20 -8.38 12.82
C PRO A 89 7.43 -7.13 12.37
N GLU A 90 6.13 -7.10 12.70
CA GLU A 90 5.25 -5.97 12.42
C GLU A 90 5.83 -4.61 12.84
N GLY A 91 5.61 -3.62 11.99
CA GLY A 91 5.93 -2.22 12.26
C GLY A 91 6.39 -1.47 11.03
N ASN A 92 6.79 -0.22 11.24
CA ASN A 92 7.35 0.63 10.19
C ASN A 92 8.87 0.48 10.13
N TYR A 93 9.40 0.40 8.92
CA TYR A 93 10.83 0.35 8.64
C TYR A 93 11.18 1.36 7.55
N GLU A 94 12.25 2.13 7.76
CA GLU A 94 12.90 2.84 6.66
C GLU A 94 13.75 1.85 5.89
N VAL A 95 13.50 1.80 4.58
CA VAL A 95 14.31 1.05 3.63
C VAL A 95 15.09 2.05 2.79
N LYS A 96 16.41 1.94 2.85
CA LYS A 96 17.34 2.76 2.07
C LYS A 96 18.07 1.86 1.09
N VAL A 97 17.94 2.17 -0.19
CA VAL A 97 18.57 1.44 -1.29
C VAL A 97 19.70 2.27 -1.89
N LEU A 98 20.87 1.66 -2.04
CA LEU A 98 21.97 2.21 -2.81
C LEU A 98 21.96 1.60 -4.19
N LEU A 99 21.50 2.38 -5.17
CA LEU A 99 21.53 2.01 -6.57
C LEU A 99 22.81 2.58 -7.18
N ALA A 100 23.62 1.72 -7.81
CA ALA A 100 24.89 2.12 -8.41
C ALA A 100 25.05 1.47 -9.77
N ASN A 101 25.70 2.16 -10.69
CA ASN A 101 25.86 1.68 -12.05
C ASN A 101 27.33 1.73 -12.50
N PRO A 102 28.08 0.63 -12.40
CA PRO A 102 29.47 0.59 -12.85
C PRO A 102 29.64 0.35 -14.37
N HIS A 103 28.65 -0.21 -15.08
CA HIS A 103 28.90 -0.80 -16.41
C HIS A 103 28.08 -0.22 -17.58
N GLY A 104 26.90 0.38 -17.37
CA GLY A 104 26.06 0.95 -18.44
C GLY A 104 24.63 1.26 -17.95
N ASP A 105 23.86 2.13 -18.59
CA ASP A 105 22.63 2.73 -18.04
C ASP A 105 21.69 1.76 -17.28
N ALA A 106 21.41 2.08 -16.00
CA ALA A 106 20.52 1.31 -15.13
C ALA A 106 19.23 2.08 -14.86
N LEU A 107 18.10 1.36 -14.80
CA LEU A 107 16.78 1.90 -14.54
C LEU A 107 16.12 1.01 -13.50
N SER A 108 15.85 1.54 -12.31
CA SER A 108 15.33 0.71 -11.22
C SER A 108 13.92 1.14 -10.83
N THR A 109 13.00 0.18 -10.88
CA THR A 109 11.69 0.27 -10.22
C THR A 109 11.71 -0.68 -9.04
N VAL A 110 11.33 -0.18 -7.86
CA VAL A 110 11.33 -0.94 -6.61
C VAL A 110 9.91 -1.02 -6.09
N LYS A 111 9.45 -2.24 -5.81
CA LYS A 111 8.17 -2.52 -5.18
C LYS A 111 8.39 -3.30 -3.89
N ALA A 112 7.45 -3.24 -2.95
CA ALA A 112 7.50 -4.04 -1.73
C ALA A 112 6.21 -4.86 -1.52
N GLU A 113 6.35 -6.05 -0.95
CA GLU A 113 5.29 -7.03 -0.73
C GLU A 113 4.49 -7.34 -1.98
N SER A 114 3.16 -7.29 -1.88
CA SER A 114 2.17 -7.37 -2.95
C SER A 114 2.22 -6.13 -3.85
N ARG A 115 3.40 -5.89 -4.43
CA ARG A 115 3.69 -4.92 -5.48
C ARG A 115 3.36 -3.47 -5.13
N ARG A 116 3.46 -3.07 -3.85
CA ARG A 116 3.35 -1.65 -3.46
C ARG A 116 4.46 -0.87 -4.14
N LEU A 117 4.12 0.14 -4.96
CA LEU A 117 5.11 0.92 -5.70
C LEU A 117 5.84 1.86 -4.75
N MET A 118 7.16 1.68 -4.60
CA MET A 118 7.98 2.50 -3.70
C MET A 118 8.85 3.49 -4.48
N LEU A 119 9.52 3.02 -5.53
CA LEU A 119 10.36 3.81 -6.42
C LEU A 119 10.02 3.44 -7.88
N LYS A 120 9.97 4.43 -8.77
CA LYS A 120 9.65 4.24 -10.19
C LYS A 120 10.73 4.87 -11.06
N ASP A 121 11.23 4.12 -12.03
CA ASP A 121 12.11 4.60 -13.10
C ASP A 121 13.34 5.39 -12.62
N VAL A 122 13.98 4.93 -11.54
CA VAL A 122 15.18 5.56 -11.01
C VAL A 122 16.35 5.30 -11.97
N LYS A 123 16.67 6.30 -12.78
CA LYS A 123 17.79 6.29 -13.73
C LYS A 123 19.11 6.54 -13.00
N ILE A 124 20.08 5.66 -13.20
CA ILE A 124 21.45 5.79 -12.70
C ILE A 124 22.40 5.83 -13.90
N PRO A 125 23.01 6.98 -14.23
CA PRO A 125 24.01 7.07 -15.30
C PRO A 125 25.24 6.21 -15.00
N LYS A 126 25.95 5.79 -16.05
CA LYS A 126 27.21 5.04 -15.93
C LYS A 126 28.22 5.77 -15.02
N GLY A 127 28.82 5.03 -14.10
CA GLY A 127 29.80 5.51 -13.12
C GLY A 127 29.20 6.31 -11.96
N LYS A 128 27.87 6.35 -11.81
CA LYS A 128 27.18 7.09 -10.74
C LYS A 128 26.45 6.15 -9.78
N TYR A 129 26.05 6.73 -8.65
CA TYR A 129 25.24 6.07 -7.63
C TYR A 129 24.19 7.04 -7.09
N LYS A 130 23.14 6.49 -6.48
CA LYS A 130 22.07 7.25 -5.83
C LYS A 130 21.53 6.47 -4.63
N TYR A 131 21.36 7.16 -3.52
CA TYR A 131 20.56 6.67 -2.42
C TYR A 131 19.09 7.08 -2.62
N GLU A 132 18.19 6.13 -2.43
CA GLU A 132 16.76 6.38 -2.32
C GLU A 132 16.26 5.76 -1.02
N SER A 133 15.28 6.38 -0.38
CA SER A 133 14.61 5.77 0.76
C SER A 133 13.10 5.97 0.74
N PHE A 134 12.43 5.03 1.40
CA PHE A 134 10.99 4.98 1.59
C PHE A 134 10.66 4.25 2.90
N ILE A 135 9.46 4.49 3.43
CA ILE A 135 8.97 3.75 4.60
C ILE A 135 8.07 2.63 4.13
N VAL A 136 8.32 1.44 4.64
CA VAL A 136 7.44 0.28 4.46
C VAL A 136 6.79 -0.06 5.81
N ASN A 137 5.48 -0.21 5.81
CA ASN A 137 4.76 -0.84 6.91
C ASN A 137 4.65 -2.34 6.63
N ILE A 138 5.07 -3.15 7.60
CA ILE A 138 4.85 -4.61 7.65
C ILE A 138 3.74 -4.84 8.67
N LYS A 139 2.74 -5.63 8.31
CA LYS A 139 1.58 -5.93 9.15
C LYS A 139 1.53 -7.40 9.52
N ASP A 140 1.03 -7.69 10.72
CA ASP A 140 0.74 -9.05 11.20
C ASP A 140 -0.77 -9.22 11.39
N ARG A 141 -1.31 -10.39 11.05
CA ARG A 141 -2.71 -10.76 11.30
C ARG A 141 -3.04 -10.88 12.79
N ASN A 142 -2.06 -11.14 13.66
CA ASN A 142 -2.28 -11.30 15.10
C ASN A 142 -2.58 -9.94 15.75
N ILE A 143 -3.64 -9.89 16.55
CA ILE A 143 -4.07 -8.70 17.31
C ILE A 143 -3.67 -8.88 18.77
N THR A 144 -3.95 -10.07 19.31
CA THR A 144 -3.47 -10.60 20.59
C THR A 144 -3.12 -12.09 20.36
N PRO A 145 -2.53 -12.80 21.34
CA PRO A 145 -2.26 -14.23 21.19
C PRO A 145 -3.49 -15.07 20.77
N ASP A 146 -4.68 -14.70 21.25
CA ASP A 146 -5.94 -15.44 21.00
C ASP A 146 -6.84 -14.80 19.93
N LYS A 147 -6.47 -13.63 19.41
CA LYS A 147 -7.31 -12.87 18.48
C LYS A 147 -6.51 -12.48 17.24
N LYS A 148 -7.00 -12.87 16.07
CA LYS A 148 -6.37 -12.56 14.77
C LYS A 148 -7.39 -12.10 13.74
N VAL A 149 -6.91 -11.37 12.74
CA VAL A 149 -7.66 -11.06 11.52
C VAL A 149 -8.06 -12.37 10.85
N ALA A 150 -9.33 -12.46 10.44
CA ALA A 150 -9.82 -13.55 9.63
C ALA A 150 -9.50 -13.25 8.15
N LEU A 151 -8.55 -13.99 7.61
CA LEU A 151 -8.13 -13.90 6.21
C LEU A 151 -8.97 -14.82 5.33
N LYS A 152 -9.28 -14.38 4.11
CA LYS A 152 -9.82 -15.25 3.06
C LYS A 152 -8.75 -16.26 2.63
N GLU A 153 -9.16 -17.38 2.05
CA GLU A 153 -8.23 -18.42 1.58
C GLU A 153 -7.18 -17.87 0.62
N ARG A 154 -7.60 -17.04 -0.36
CA ARG A 154 -6.67 -16.39 -1.30
C ARG A 154 -5.68 -15.41 -0.69
N GLU A 155 -5.89 -14.96 0.55
CA GLU A 155 -4.97 -14.05 1.22
C GLU A 155 -3.83 -14.77 1.92
N LEU A 156 -3.97 -16.07 2.17
CA LEU A 156 -2.97 -16.87 2.89
C LEU A 156 -1.66 -17.02 2.12
N THR A 157 -1.67 -16.76 0.81
CA THR A 157 -0.50 -16.82 -0.08
C THR A 157 0.00 -15.44 -0.51
N LYS A 158 -0.63 -14.36 -0.03
CA LYS A 158 -0.19 -12.98 -0.28
C LYS A 158 1.03 -12.64 0.56
N LEU A 159 1.86 -11.75 0.03
CA LEU A 159 3.08 -11.25 0.68
C LEU A 159 2.80 -10.20 1.76
N ASP A 160 1.53 -9.99 2.09
CA ASP A 160 1.08 -8.97 3.03
C ASP A 160 0.91 -9.50 4.47
N TRP A 161 0.96 -10.83 4.66
CA TRP A 161 0.60 -11.52 5.90
C TRP A 161 1.53 -12.71 6.21
N ASP A 162 2.79 -12.65 5.77
CA ASP A 162 3.74 -13.78 5.76
C ASP A 162 5.03 -13.55 6.60
N ASP A 163 4.98 -12.62 7.57
CA ASP A 163 6.01 -12.34 8.58
C ASP A 163 7.40 -11.97 8.02
N LYS A 164 7.45 -11.44 6.79
CA LYS A 164 8.69 -10.97 6.16
C LYS A 164 8.46 -9.71 5.34
N LEU A 165 9.56 -9.01 5.07
CA LEU A 165 9.63 -7.98 4.03
C LEU A 165 10.13 -8.60 2.74
N THR A 166 9.35 -8.48 1.67
CA THR A 166 9.77 -8.82 0.31
C THR A 166 9.98 -7.56 -0.51
N ILE A 167 11.15 -7.39 -1.12
CA ILE A 167 11.43 -6.26 -2.02
C ILE A 167 11.66 -6.80 -3.43
N GLU A 168 10.90 -6.27 -4.40
CA GLU A 168 11.04 -6.52 -5.82
C GLU A 168 11.91 -5.43 -6.46
N PHE A 169 12.92 -5.84 -7.23
CA PHE A 169 13.76 -4.98 -8.06
C PHE A 169 13.54 -5.29 -9.54
N ASN A 170 13.28 -4.26 -10.35
CA ASN A 170 12.83 -4.44 -11.74
C ASN A 170 13.34 -3.30 -12.66
N GLY A 171 13.24 -3.47 -13.98
CA GLY A 171 13.53 -2.42 -14.98
C GLY A 171 14.98 -2.28 -15.46
N LYS A 172 15.85 -3.27 -15.23
CA LYS A 172 17.34 -3.22 -15.33
C LYS A 172 18.00 -2.63 -14.08
N THR A 173 17.73 -3.27 -12.94
CA THR A 173 18.24 -2.80 -11.65
C THR A 173 19.70 -3.17 -11.47
N SER A 174 20.45 -2.26 -10.83
CA SER A 174 21.79 -2.49 -10.31
C SER A 174 21.86 -1.97 -8.87
N LEU A 175 21.99 -2.90 -7.93
CA LEU A 175 21.86 -2.69 -6.48
C LEU A 175 23.22 -2.95 -5.82
N ALA A 176 23.71 -1.99 -5.05
CA ALA A 176 24.93 -2.14 -4.26
C ALA A 176 24.64 -2.47 -2.79
N ALA A 177 23.64 -1.82 -2.18
CA ALA A 177 23.36 -2.00 -0.77
C ALA A 177 21.88 -1.78 -0.40
N LEU A 178 21.48 -2.39 0.71
CA LEU A 178 20.16 -2.25 1.31
C LEU A 178 20.30 -2.05 2.82
N GLU A 179 19.76 -0.97 3.36
CA GLU A 179 19.65 -0.75 4.80
C GLU A 179 18.16 -0.78 5.19
N ILE A 180 17.83 -1.55 6.23
CA ILE A 180 16.48 -1.66 6.78
C ILE A 180 16.55 -1.36 8.26
N THR A 181 15.89 -0.29 8.68
CA THR A 181 15.93 0.20 10.07
C THR A 181 14.51 0.38 10.60
N PRO A 182 14.15 -0.16 11.78
CA PRO A 182 12.86 0.11 12.39
C PRO A 182 12.74 1.59 12.74
N VAL A 183 11.57 2.16 12.45
CA VAL A 183 11.25 3.57 12.74
C VAL A 183 9.90 3.64 13.44
N ASP A 184 9.78 4.51 14.44
CA ASP A 184 8.60 4.62 15.32
C ASP A 184 7.94 5.99 15.32
N ASP A 185 8.64 6.99 14.78
CA ASP A 185 8.29 8.40 14.69
C ASP A 185 7.53 8.77 13.40
N GLN A 186 7.25 7.76 12.57
CA GLN A 186 6.56 7.92 11.28
C GLN A 186 5.06 8.05 11.48
N ILE A 187 4.42 8.95 10.72
CA ILE A 187 2.96 8.99 10.62
C ILE A 187 2.51 7.78 9.81
N THR A 188 1.59 6.98 10.34
CA THR A 188 1.03 5.83 9.60
C THR A 188 -0.35 6.18 9.05
N VAL A 189 -0.54 5.97 7.74
CA VAL A 189 -1.84 6.06 7.08
C VAL A 189 -2.37 4.66 6.88
N TYR A 190 -3.38 4.29 7.66
CA TYR A 190 -4.07 3.01 7.54
C TYR A 190 -5.16 3.11 6.49
N LEU A 191 -5.17 2.17 5.53
CA LEU A 191 -6.19 2.10 4.49
C LEU A 191 -7.21 1.00 4.83
N ALA A 192 -8.46 1.39 5.00
CA ALA A 192 -9.60 0.48 5.10
C ALA A 192 -10.43 0.59 3.83
N GLY A 193 -10.55 -0.52 3.09
CA GLY A 193 -11.30 -0.53 1.84
C GLY A 193 -11.43 -1.91 1.20
N ASN A 194 -11.75 -1.89 -0.10
CA ASN A 194 -12.05 -3.08 -0.90
C ASN A 194 -11.08 -3.28 -2.08
N SER A 195 -11.54 -3.88 -3.20
CA SER A 195 -10.72 -4.20 -4.37
C SER A 195 -10.16 -2.99 -5.11
N THR A 196 -10.74 -1.79 -4.93
CA THR A 196 -10.21 -0.53 -5.46
C THR A 196 -9.01 0.00 -4.67
N VAL A 197 -8.83 -0.48 -3.42
CA VAL A 197 -7.82 0.01 -2.45
C VAL A 197 -6.70 -1.00 -2.19
N VAL A 198 -7.03 -2.30 -2.17
CA VAL A 198 -6.15 -3.42 -1.79
C VAL A 198 -4.79 -3.45 -2.50
N ASN A 199 -3.80 -4.11 -1.91
CA ASN A 199 -2.61 -4.53 -2.64
C ASN A 199 -2.95 -5.77 -3.48
N GLN A 200 -2.93 -5.63 -4.80
CA GLN A 200 -3.06 -6.79 -5.70
C GLN A 200 -1.66 -7.42 -5.83
N ASP A 201 -1.50 -8.68 -5.46
CA ASP A 201 -0.19 -9.35 -5.45
C ASP A 201 0.23 -9.88 -6.83
N THR A 202 -0.70 -9.94 -7.78
CA THR A 202 -0.49 -10.49 -9.12
C THR A 202 -0.90 -9.52 -10.23
N GLU A 203 -0.21 -9.60 -11.37
CA GLU A 203 -0.68 -9.00 -12.62
C GLU A 203 -1.94 -9.72 -13.13
N PRO A 204 -2.88 -9.03 -13.82
CA PRO A 204 -2.83 -7.63 -14.26
C PRO A 204 -3.53 -6.61 -13.32
N TRP A 205 -4.10 -7.08 -12.22
CA TRP A 205 -4.98 -6.30 -11.36
C TRP A 205 -4.20 -5.24 -10.60
N ALA A 206 -4.77 -4.06 -10.34
CA ALA A 206 -4.15 -3.06 -9.50
C ALA A 206 -5.20 -2.24 -8.72
N ALA A 207 -4.73 -1.55 -7.68
CA ALA A 207 -5.55 -0.67 -6.88
C ALA A 207 -4.75 0.55 -6.40
N TRP A 208 -5.43 1.65 -6.06
CA TRP A 208 -4.72 2.90 -5.79
C TRP A 208 -3.90 2.85 -4.49
N GLY A 209 -4.33 2.07 -3.49
CA GLY A 209 -3.62 1.95 -2.22
C GLY A 209 -2.27 1.26 -2.37
N GLN A 210 -2.11 0.45 -3.41
CA GLN A 210 -0.85 -0.14 -3.82
C GLN A 210 0.10 0.89 -4.47
N MET A 211 -0.44 1.92 -5.12
CA MET A 211 0.32 2.91 -5.89
C MET A 211 0.70 4.15 -5.08
N ILE A 212 -0.12 4.49 -4.07
CA ILE A 212 0.06 5.72 -3.28
C ILE A 212 1.39 5.85 -2.51
N PRO A 213 2.08 4.77 -2.06
CA PRO A 213 3.34 4.91 -1.32
C PRO A 213 4.44 5.65 -2.09
N TYR A 214 4.46 5.52 -3.43
CA TYR A 214 5.42 6.19 -4.33
C TYR A 214 5.51 7.71 -4.12
N PHE A 215 4.39 8.33 -3.73
CA PHE A 215 4.28 9.77 -3.57
C PHE A 215 4.74 10.26 -2.20
N PHE A 216 5.18 9.39 -1.28
CA PHE A 216 5.63 9.78 0.05
C PHE A 216 7.14 9.62 0.23
N LYS A 217 7.80 10.65 0.75
CA LYS A 217 9.17 10.56 1.30
C LYS A 217 9.13 10.01 2.74
N PRO A 218 10.28 9.61 3.32
CA PRO A 218 10.35 9.27 4.74
C PRO A 218 9.65 10.31 5.64
N GLY A 219 8.92 9.81 6.63
CA GLY A 219 8.00 10.55 7.49
C GLY A 219 6.57 10.00 7.46
N VAL A 220 6.21 9.22 6.43
CA VAL A 220 4.88 8.60 6.27
C VAL A 220 5.01 7.14 5.85
N ALA A 221 4.29 6.25 6.54
CA ALA A 221 4.09 4.85 6.17
C ALA A 221 2.65 4.62 5.67
N ILE A 222 2.47 3.77 4.65
CA ILE A 222 1.14 3.33 4.19
C ILE A 222 0.89 1.89 4.62
N ALA A 223 -0.07 1.70 5.52
CA ALA A 223 -0.51 0.40 6.03
C ALA A 223 -1.83 0.00 5.37
N ASN A 224 -1.75 -0.77 4.28
CA ASN A 224 -2.94 -1.16 3.53
C ASN A 224 -3.59 -2.43 4.11
N HIS A 225 -4.77 -2.28 4.72
CA HIS A 225 -5.56 -3.38 5.29
C HIS A 225 -6.78 -3.75 4.44
N ALA A 226 -7.00 -3.05 3.33
CA ALA A 226 -8.07 -3.35 2.40
C ALA A 226 -7.95 -4.76 1.82
N GLU A 227 -9.08 -5.33 1.43
CA GLU A 227 -9.11 -6.60 0.71
C GLU A 227 -10.29 -6.65 -0.25
N SER A 228 -10.08 -7.25 -1.41
CA SER A 228 -11.07 -7.44 -2.47
C SER A 228 -12.37 -8.03 -1.92
N GLY A 229 -13.51 -7.50 -2.39
CA GLY A 229 -14.86 -7.95 -1.99
C GLY A 229 -15.34 -7.51 -0.61
N LEU A 230 -14.53 -6.81 0.20
CA LEU A 230 -14.99 -6.35 1.51
C LEU A 230 -16.04 -5.21 1.42
N THR A 231 -16.93 -5.22 2.39
CA THR A 231 -17.88 -4.17 2.79
C THR A 231 -17.41 -3.60 4.14
N LEU A 232 -17.97 -2.48 4.59
CA LEU A 232 -17.74 -2.00 5.97
C LEU A 232 -18.06 -3.11 6.99
N GLY A 233 -19.16 -3.84 6.77
CA GLY A 233 -19.61 -4.91 7.66
C GLY A 233 -18.64 -6.10 7.71
N SER A 234 -18.21 -6.62 6.56
CA SER A 234 -17.26 -7.75 6.52
C SER A 234 -15.84 -7.35 6.94
N PHE A 235 -15.44 -6.08 6.76
CA PHE A 235 -14.18 -5.55 7.31
C PHE A 235 -14.19 -5.54 8.85
N LEU A 236 -15.32 -5.15 9.46
CA LEU A 236 -15.52 -5.27 10.91
C LEU A 236 -15.54 -6.73 11.36
N GLY A 237 -16.35 -7.57 10.70
CA GLY A 237 -16.51 -8.98 11.05
C GLY A 237 -15.21 -9.79 10.96
N SER A 238 -14.33 -9.43 10.03
CA SER A 238 -12.99 -10.04 9.89
C SER A 238 -11.94 -9.47 10.86
N LYS A 239 -12.33 -8.56 11.77
CA LYS A 239 -11.48 -7.94 12.80
C LYS A 239 -10.34 -7.08 12.22
N ARG A 240 -10.46 -6.60 10.98
CA ARG A 240 -9.44 -5.73 10.37
C ARG A 240 -9.39 -4.36 11.01
N LEU A 241 -10.55 -3.79 11.36
CA LEU A 241 -10.59 -2.54 12.11
C LEU A 241 -9.97 -2.74 13.50
N ASP A 242 -10.29 -3.83 14.19
CA ASP A 242 -9.66 -4.17 15.47
C ASP A 242 -8.14 -4.24 15.37
N LYS A 243 -7.62 -4.83 14.27
CA LYS A 243 -6.18 -4.88 14.02
C LYS A 243 -5.60 -3.47 13.89
N ILE A 244 -6.18 -2.61 13.07
CA ILE A 244 -5.74 -1.21 12.94
C ILE A 244 -5.76 -0.52 14.31
N LEU A 245 -6.87 -0.63 15.06
CA LEU A 245 -7.04 0.02 16.36
C LEU A 245 -6.10 -0.49 17.45
N SER A 246 -5.50 -1.68 17.26
CA SER A 246 -4.49 -2.23 18.18
C SER A 246 -3.11 -1.59 18.02
N VAL A 247 -2.81 -0.99 16.87
CA VAL A 247 -1.48 -0.45 16.54
C VAL A 247 -1.46 1.03 16.17
N ILE A 248 -2.62 1.61 15.79
CA ILE A 248 -2.76 3.02 15.43
C ILE A 248 -2.45 3.93 16.63
N LYS A 249 -1.67 4.99 16.38
CA LYS A 249 -1.20 5.93 17.38
C LYS A 249 -1.86 7.32 17.22
N PRO A 250 -1.83 8.18 18.25
CA PRO A 250 -2.26 9.57 18.10
C PRO A 250 -1.55 10.27 16.94
N GLY A 251 -2.32 10.95 16.08
CA GLY A 251 -1.81 11.66 14.90
C GLY A 251 -1.64 10.80 13.63
N ASP A 252 -1.80 9.48 13.71
CA ASP A 252 -1.95 8.62 12.53
C ASP A 252 -3.27 8.90 11.81
N TYR A 253 -3.41 8.38 10.58
CA TYR A 253 -4.60 8.54 9.75
C TYR A 253 -5.32 7.22 9.52
N LEU A 254 -6.65 7.27 9.45
CA LEU A 254 -7.48 6.18 8.93
C LEU A 254 -8.24 6.66 7.69
N PHE A 255 -7.84 6.18 6.52
CA PHE A 255 -8.50 6.44 5.24
C PHE A 255 -9.55 5.35 5.01
N ILE A 256 -10.80 5.75 4.81
CA ILE A 256 -11.95 4.84 4.75
C ILE A 256 -12.63 4.98 3.38
N GLU A 257 -12.55 3.95 2.53
CA GLU A 257 -13.23 3.91 1.23
C GLU A 257 -14.06 2.62 1.05
N PHE A 258 -15.38 2.76 1.04
CA PHE A 258 -16.33 1.66 0.83
C PHE A 258 -17.56 2.13 0.06
N GLY A 259 -18.40 1.19 -0.39
CA GLY A 259 -19.63 1.46 -1.15
C GLY A 259 -19.85 0.50 -2.32
N HIS A 260 -18.77 0.05 -2.98
CA HIS A 260 -18.86 -0.85 -4.15
C HIS A 260 -19.56 -2.17 -3.83
N ASN A 261 -19.23 -2.78 -2.70
CA ASN A 261 -19.80 -4.05 -2.28
C ASN A 261 -20.98 -3.84 -1.33
N ASP A 262 -20.97 -2.77 -0.52
CA ASP A 262 -22.03 -2.45 0.44
C ASP A 262 -23.40 -2.25 -0.25
N GLN A 263 -23.43 -1.77 -1.49
CA GLN A 263 -24.68 -1.68 -2.27
C GLN A 263 -25.35 -3.03 -2.61
N LYS A 264 -24.58 -4.11 -2.48
CA LYS A 264 -25.05 -5.46 -2.76
C LYS A 264 -25.63 -6.13 -1.52
N ASP A 265 -25.37 -5.60 -0.32
CA ASP A 265 -25.89 -6.15 0.93
C ASP A 265 -27.44 -6.17 0.87
N LYS A 266 -28.02 -7.32 1.21
CA LYS A 266 -29.46 -7.58 1.19
C LYS A 266 -29.92 -8.02 2.57
N GLY A 267 -30.37 -7.06 3.36
CA GLY A 267 -30.92 -7.26 4.70
C GLY A 267 -31.92 -6.16 5.03
N PRO A 268 -32.78 -6.35 6.04
CA PRO A 268 -33.80 -5.36 6.43
C PRO A 268 -33.21 -3.99 6.81
N ASP A 269 -31.98 -4.00 7.35
CA ASP A 269 -31.25 -2.82 7.79
C ASP A 269 -30.20 -2.33 6.78
N ASP A 270 -30.03 -3.04 5.66
CA ASP A 270 -29.02 -2.67 4.67
C ASP A 270 -29.47 -1.53 3.76
N GLY A 271 -28.55 -0.58 3.55
CA GLY A 271 -28.78 0.57 2.69
C GLY A 271 -27.81 1.72 2.95
N ALA A 272 -27.67 2.61 1.96
CA ALA A 272 -26.75 3.73 1.99
C ALA A 272 -26.97 4.63 3.22
N TYR A 273 -28.21 5.02 3.51
CA TYR A 273 -28.56 5.89 4.65
C TYR A 273 -28.91 5.13 5.94
N LYS A 274 -28.64 3.82 5.99
CA LYS A 274 -28.83 2.96 7.16
C LYS A 274 -27.49 2.35 7.57
N SER A 275 -27.35 1.02 7.45
CA SER A 275 -26.18 0.27 7.92
C SER A 275 -24.86 0.80 7.37
N TYR A 276 -24.81 1.29 6.12
CA TYR A 276 -23.60 1.90 5.56
C TYR A 276 -23.17 3.16 6.33
N THR A 277 -24.07 4.14 6.50
CA THR A 277 -23.74 5.36 7.26
C THR A 277 -23.45 5.08 8.73
N GLU A 278 -24.16 4.14 9.37
CA GLU A 278 -23.93 3.75 10.76
C GLU A 278 -22.52 3.17 10.95
N ARG A 279 -22.13 2.24 10.08
CA ARG A 279 -20.79 1.65 10.12
C ARG A 279 -19.72 2.68 9.74
N LEU A 280 -19.96 3.56 8.77
CA LEU A 280 -18.98 4.59 8.42
C LEU A 280 -18.74 5.56 9.59
N LYS A 281 -19.80 5.97 10.30
CA LYS A 281 -19.71 6.76 11.55
C LYS A 281 -18.93 6.00 12.63
N LEU A 282 -19.15 4.68 12.78
CA LEU A 282 -18.39 3.84 13.71
C LEU A 282 -16.89 3.86 13.42
N PHE A 283 -16.46 3.73 12.17
CA PHE A 283 -15.03 3.76 11.80
C PHE A 283 -14.40 5.11 12.15
N VAL A 284 -15.08 6.22 11.80
CA VAL A 284 -14.64 7.58 12.13
C VAL A 284 -14.46 7.75 13.64
N ASN A 285 -15.46 7.35 14.43
CA ASN A 285 -15.42 7.49 15.88
C ASN A 285 -14.38 6.56 16.52
N SER A 286 -14.17 5.37 15.95
CA SER A 286 -13.14 4.44 16.41
C SER A 286 -11.74 5.01 16.23
N ALA A 287 -11.43 5.61 15.07
CA ALA A 287 -10.17 6.31 14.85
C ALA A 287 -9.98 7.47 15.84
N ARG A 288 -11.02 8.30 16.03
CA ARG A 288 -10.99 9.42 16.99
C ARG A 288 -10.75 8.96 18.42
N SER A 289 -11.30 7.81 18.83
CA SER A 289 -11.05 7.25 20.16
C SER A 289 -9.58 6.90 20.43
N LYS A 290 -8.78 6.77 19.37
CA LYS A 290 -7.32 6.57 19.42
C LYS A 290 -6.52 7.85 19.16
N ASN A 291 -7.19 9.00 19.11
CA ASN A 291 -6.63 10.29 18.67
C ASN A 291 -6.03 10.24 17.25
N ALA A 292 -6.51 9.32 16.41
CA ALA A 292 -6.17 9.26 15.00
C ALA A 292 -7.12 10.14 14.18
N ILE A 293 -6.69 10.52 12.98
CA ILE A 293 -7.36 11.44 12.08
C ILE A 293 -8.08 10.63 10.99
N PRO A 294 -9.41 10.47 11.06
CA PRO A 294 -10.16 9.81 9.99
C PRO A 294 -10.23 10.71 8.76
N ILE A 295 -10.21 10.11 7.58
CA ILE A 295 -10.54 10.75 6.29
C ILE A 295 -11.47 9.80 5.54
N ILE A 296 -12.58 10.33 5.05
CA ILE A 296 -13.52 9.57 4.23
C ILE A 296 -13.16 9.78 2.76
N LEU A 297 -13.12 8.68 2.01
CA LEU A 297 -13.05 8.71 0.55
C LEU A 297 -14.35 8.11 0.02
N THR A 298 -15.01 8.78 -0.92
CA THR A 298 -16.14 8.16 -1.62
C THR A 298 -15.62 6.98 -2.46
N SER A 299 -16.43 5.94 -2.67
CA SER A 299 -16.08 4.88 -3.62
C SER A 299 -15.86 5.46 -5.02
N THR A 300 -14.84 5.01 -5.75
CA THR A 300 -14.62 5.45 -7.14
C THR A 300 -15.85 5.22 -8.02
N SER A 301 -16.04 6.01 -9.08
CA SER A 301 -17.06 5.72 -10.09
C SER A 301 -16.70 4.46 -10.88
N ARG A 302 -17.72 3.79 -11.44
CA ARG A 302 -17.50 2.69 -12.39
C ARG A 302 -17.38 3.23 -13.81
N ARG A 303 -16.63 2.55 -14.67
CA ARG A 303 -16.60 2.86 -16.10
C ARG A 303 -17.91 2.37 -16.74
N SER A 304 -18.90 3.26 -16.86
CA SER A 304 -20.18 3.00 -17.52
C SER A 304 -20.65 4.26 -18.25
N PHE A 305 -20.84 4.19 -19.56
CA PHE A 305 -21.19 5.34 -20.40
C PHE A 305 -22.62 5.20 -20.93
N ASN A 306 -23.33 6.32 -21.06
CA ASN A 306 -24.56 6.41 -21.84
C ASN A 306 -24.26 6.66 -23.32
N LYS A 307 -25.30 6.73 -24.16
CA LYS A 307 -25.17 6.94 -25.61
C LYS A 307 -24.55 8.30 -25.97
N GLU A 308 -24.62 9.27 -25.06
CA GLU A 308 -24.07 10.60 -25.21
C GLU A 308 -22.60 10.69 -24.75
N GLY A 309 -21.97 9.57 -24.37
CA GLY A 309 -20.57 9.53 -23.92
C GLY A 309 -20.36 10.09 -22.51
N LYS A 310 -21.42 10.16 -21.68
CA LYS A 310 -21.36 10.58 -20.27
C LYS A 310 -21.36 9.40 -19.32
N VAL A 311 -20.60 9.54 -18.23
CA VAL A 311 -20.50 8.48 -17.23
C VAL A 311 -21.75 8.44 -16.38
N VAL A 312 -22.34 7.25 -16.26
CA VAL A 312 -23.57 6.97 -15.52
C VAL A 312 -23.26 6.61 -14.07
N GLU A 313 -24.03 7.16 -13.14
CA GLU A 313 -23.94 6.79 -11.72
C GLU A 313 -24.55 5.40 -11.51
N THR A 314 -23.75 4.47 -10.99
CA THR A 314 -24.14 3.06 -10.82
C THR A 314 -24.08 2.58 -9.38
N LEU A 315 -23.71 3.47 -8.46
CA LEU A 315 -23.51 3.16 -7.03
C LEU A 315 -24.65 3.65 -6.15
N GLY A 316 -25.79 4.03 -6.75
CA GLY A 316 -26.94 4.59 -6.05
C GLY A 316 -26.56 5.72 -5.10
N ASP A 317 -27.13 5.69 -3.90
CA ASP A 317 -26.96 6.72 -2.87
C ASP A 317 -25.64 6.63 -2.08
N PHE A 318 -24.81 5.59 -2.28
CA PHE A 318 -23.66 5.33 -1.41
C PHE A 318 -22.60 6.45 -1.43
N PRO A 319 -22.21 7.02 -2.60
CA PRO A 319 -21.31 8.17 -2.62
C PRO A 319 -21.89 9.39 -1.90
N ASP A 320 -23.19 9.67 -2.03
CA ASP A 320 -23.83 10.79 -1.34
C ASP A 320 -23.93 10.56 0.18
N ALA A 321 -24.25 9.33 0.59
CA ALA A 321 -24.26 8.94 1.99
C ALA A 321 -22.87 9.15 2.64
N ALA A 322 -21.78 8.79 1.95
CA ALA A 322 -20.42 9.06 2.43
C ALA A 322 -20.13 10.58 2.58
N ARG A 323 -20.54 11.39 1.59
CA ARG A 323 -20.45 12.86 1.67
C ARG A 323 -21.19 13.41 2.88
N LYS A 324 -22.43 12.95 3.12
CA LYS A 324 -23.25 13.36 4.27
C LYS A 324 -22.63 12.95 5.61
N VAL A 325 -22.02 11.76 5.72
CA VAL A 325 -21.30 11.39 6.96
C VAL A 325 -20.09 12.28 7.19
N ALA A 326 -19.29 12.55 6.15
CA ALA A 326 -18.13 13.42 6.25
C ALA A 326 -18.52 14.83 6.72
N GLN A 327 -19.59 15.38 6.15
CA GLN A 327 -20.15 16.67 6.57
C GLN A 327 -20.68 16.62 8.01
N ALA A 328 -21.52 15.64 8.35
CA ALA A 328 -22.16 15.54 9.66
C ALA A 328 -21.16 15.33 10.80
N LEU A 329 -20.07 14.62 10.55
CA LEU A 329 -19.02 14.38 11.55
C LEU A 329 -17.85 15.38 11.45
N ASN A 330 -17.89 16.34 10.52
CA ASN A 330 -16.81 17.28 10.23
C ASN A 330 -15.47 16.56 10.01
N VAL A 331 -15.43 15.67 9.02
CA VAL A 331 -14.27 14.88 8.61
C VAL A 331 -13.86 15.27 7.19
N PRO A 332 -12.57 15.42 6.88
CA PRO A 332 -12.13 15.66 5.51
C PRO A 332 -12.66 14.59 4.54
N LEU A 333 -13.07 15.03 3.35
CA LEU A 333 -13.62 14.19 2.31
C LEU A 333 -12.75 14.27 1.05
N ILE A 334 -12.30 13.13 0.55
CA ILE A 334 -11.71 13.02 -0.79
C ILE A 334 -12.77 12.38 -1.71
N ASP A 335 -13.39 13.18 -2.58
CA ASP A 335 -14.51 12.72 -3.42
C ASP A 335 -14.02 12.02 -4.70
N LEU A 336 -13.57 10.76 -4.55
CA LEU A 336 -13.09 9.94 -5.66
C LEU A 336 -14.19 9.61 -6.67
N ASN A 337 -15.43 9.40 -6.25
CA ASN A 337 -16.56 9.19 -7.15
C ASN A 337 -16.64 10.31 -8.20
N LYS A 338 -16.66 11.57 -7.75
CA LYS A 338 -16.69 12.74 -8.63
C LYS A 338 -15.43 12.86 -9.47
N ALA A 339 -14.26 12.68 -8.86
CA ALA A 339 -12.99 12.88 -9.56
C ALA A 339 -12.71 11.80 -10.63
N THR A 340 -13.06 10.55 -10.35
CA THR A 340 -12.90 9.44 -11.31
C THR A 340 -13.94 9.48 -12.43
N LYS A 341 -15.14 10.02 -12.17
CA LYS A 341 -16.08 10.38 -13.25
C LYS A 341 -15.44 11.34 -14.26
N ILE A 342 -14.84 12.42 -13.76
CA ILE A 342 -14.13 13.40 -14.60
C ILE A 342 -12.98 12.74 -15.36
N LEU A 343 -12.21 11.86 -14.72
CA LEU A 343 -11.15 11.09 -15.35
C LEU A 343 -11.65 10.27 -16.54
N TYR A 344 -12.72 9.49 -16.35
CA TYR A 344 -13.26 8.65 -17.42
C TYR A 344 -13.89 9.48 -18.54
N GLU A 345 -14.62 10.56 -18.23
CA GLU A 345 -15.15 11.45 -19.26
C GLU A 345 -14.04 12.16 -20.07
N ALA A 346 -12.90 12.47 -19.44
CA ALA A 346 -11.77 13.08 -20.12
C ALA A 346 -11.01 12.11 -21.03
N LEU A 347 -10.91 10.84 -20.64
CA LEU A 347 -10.40 9.78 -21.52
C LEU A 347 -11.41 9.42 -22.62
N GLY A 348 -12.71 9.58 -22.36
CA GLY A 348 -13.77 9.08 -23.22
C GLY A 348 -13.92 7.56 -23.10
N GLU A 349 -14.92 7.01 -23.80
CA GLU A 349 -15.26 5.60 -23.66
C GLU A 349 -14.11 4.67 -24.06
N GLU A 350 -13.51 4.84 -25.23
CA GLU A 350 -12.49 3.90 -25.71
C GLU A 350 -11.18 3.97 -24.91
N GLU A 351 -10.56 5.13 -24.77
CA GLU A 351 -9.28 5.25 -24.05
C GLU A 351 -9.42 4.95 -22.55
N SER A 352 -10.59 5.18 -21.94
CA SER A 352 -10.79 4.83 -20.52
C SER A 352 -10.64 3.33 -20.27
N LYS A 353 -10.77 2.45 -21.27
CA LYS A 353 -10.44 1.01 -21.13
C LYS A 353 -9.01 0.79 -20.61
N LYS A 354 -8.06 1.69 -20.93
CA LYS A 354 -6.67 1.61 -20.44
C LYS A 354 -6.54 1.80 -18.93
N ALA A 355 -7.50 2.46 -18.28
CA ALA A 355 -7.53 2.62 -16.82
C ALA A 355 -8.08 1.38 -16.09
N LEU A 356 -8.63 0.42 -16.82
CA LEU A 356 -9.24 -0.80 -16.29
C LEU A 356 -8.54 -2.03 -16.87
N VAL A 357 -8.85 -3.22 -16.35
CA VAL A 357 -8.29 -4.49 -16.87
C VAL A 357 -9.02 -4.88 -18.16
N HIS A 358 -8.68 -4.19 -19.24
CA HIS A 358 -9.07 -4.49 -20.62
C HIS A 358 -7.82 -4.84 -21.43
N TYR A 359 -7.67 -6.12 -21.77
CA TYR A 359 -6.47 -6.63 -22.44
C TYR A 359 -6.84 -7.65 -23.52
N ALA A 360 -6.18 -7.53 -24.67
CA ALA A 360 -6.27 -8.55 -25.73
C ALA A 360 -5.68 -9.87 -25.23
N ALA A 361 -6.07 -10.99 -25.86
CA ALA A 361 -5.46 -12.29 -25.57
C ALA A 361 -3.93 -12.22 -25.69
N ASN A 362 -3.25 -12.93 -24.80
CA ASN A 362 -1.80 -13.07 -24.69
C ASN A 362 -1.05 -11.78 -24.30
N THR A 363 -1.72 -10.84 -23.62
CA THR A 363 -1.04 -9.67 -23.02
C THR A 363 -0.23 -10.07 -21.80
N TYR A 364 -0.75 -11.00 -20.98
CA TYR A 364 -0.07 -11.54 -19.81
C TYR A 364 0.22 -13.05 -19.97
N PRO A 365 1.24 -13.60 -19.29
CA PRO A 365 1.49 -15.04 -19.31
C PRO A 365 0.24 -15.84 -18.92
N GLY A 366 -0.03 -16.93 -19.66
CA GLY A 366 -1.19 -17.81 -19.42
C GLY A 366 -2.55 -17.23 -19.86
N GLN A 367 -2.60 -15.99 -20.35
CA GLN A 367 -3.86 -15.31 -20.71
C GLN A 367 -4.29 -15.61 -22.14
N THR A 368 -4.95 -16.74 -22.38
CA THR A 368 -5.32 -17.17 -23.74
C THR A 368 -6.56 -16.48 -24.32
N GLN A 369 -7.37 -15.83 -23.48
CA GLN A 369 -8.59 -15.12 -23.89
C GLN A 369 -8.49 -13.63 -23.54
N ALA A 370 -9.17 -12.77 -24.30
CA ALA A 370 -9.26 -11.35 -23.96
C ALA A 370 -9.99 -11.15 -22.62
N ILE A 371 -9.55 -10.15 -21.85
CA ILE A 371 -10.18 -9.73 -20.60
C ILE A 371 -10.81 -8.35 -20.83
N ALA A 372 -12.03 -8.14 -20.35
CA ALA A 372 -12.73 -6.87 -20.41
C ALA A 372 -13.49 -6.63 -19.11
N ASP A 373 -12.79 -6.10 -18.10
CA ASP A 373 -13.37 -5.80 -16.79
C ASP A 373 -13.52 -4.30 -16.55
N ASN A 374 -14.74 -3.83 -16.27
CA ASN A 374 -15.05 -2.41 -16.06
C ASN A 374 -14.92 -1.93 -14.59
N THR A 375 -14.41 -2.78 -13.69
CA THR A 375 -14.40 -2.49 -12.25
C THR A 375 -12.98 -2.36 -11.69
N HIS A 376 -12.11 -3.30 -12.01
CA HIS A 376 -10.78 -3.40 -11.45
C HIS A 376 -9.79 -2.64 -12.32
N PHE A 377 -8.89 -1.91 -11.66
CA PHE A 377 -7.98 -1.02 -12.37
C PHE A 377 -6.81 -1.78 -12.98
N SER A 378 -6.33 -1.26 -14.10
CA SER A 378 -4.96 -1.51 -14.54
C SER A 378 -3.99 -0.73 -13.66
N THR A 379 -2.68 -0.99 -13.80
CA THR A 379 -1.65 -0.22 -13.08
C THR A 379 -1.66 1.25 -13.45
N TYR A 380 -2.01 1.59 -14.70
CA TYR A 380 -2.21 2.98 -15.15
C TYR A 380 -3.38 3.63 -14.39
N GLY A 381 -4.56 3.01 -14.39
CA GLY A 381 -5.74 3.57 -13.73
C GLY A 381 -5.55 3.73 -12.22
N ALA A 382 -4.99 2.72 -11.57
CA ALA A 382 -4.64 2.78 -10.14
C ALA A 382 -3.68 3.94 -9.83
N PHE A 383 -2.69 4.19 -10.70
CA PHE A 383 -1.76 5.31 -10.54
C PHE A 383 -2.43 6.67 -10.76
N GLN A 384 -3.30 6.81 -11.77
CA GLN A 384 -4.09 8.03 -11.98
C GLN A 384 -4.94 8.34 -10.74
N ILE A 385 -5.62 7.35 -10.16
CA ILE A 385 -6.44 7.52 -8.95
C ILE A 385 -5.58 7.89 -7.73
N ALA A 386 -4.40 7.28 -7.56
CA ALA A 386 -3.47 7.68 -6.51
C ALA A 386 -3.04 9.16 -6.66
N LYS A 387 -2.83 9.66 -7.89
CA LYS A 387 -2.57 11.09 -8.15
C LYS A 387 -3.76 11.99 -7.78
N ILE A 388 -5.00 11.53 -7.97
CA ILE A 388 -6.21 12.25 -7.50
C ILE A 388 -6.15 12.42 -5.99
N ILE A 389 -5.84 11.36 -5.25
CA ILE A 389 -5.78 11.41 -3.77
C ILE A 389 -4.68 12.37 -3.32
N VAL A 390 -3.49 12.29 -3.91
CA VAL A 390 -2.38 13.20 -3.58
C VAL A 390 -2.72 14.66 -3.90
N LYS A 391 -3.39 14.92 -5.04
CA LYS A 391 -3.93 16.24 -5.36
C LYS A 391 -4.86 16.75 -4.26
N GLU A 392 -5.81 15.94 -3.80
CA GLU A 392 -6.76 16.35 -2.76
C GLU A 392 -6.07 16.57 -1.42
N ILE A 393 -5.08 15.75 -1.05
CA ILE A 393 -4.22 15.97 0.13
C ILE A 393 -3.55 17.34 0.07
N MET A 394 -2.99 17.70 -1.10
CA MET A 394 -2.33 18.99 -1.31
C MET A 394 -3.31 20.17 -1.25
N GLN A 395 -4.49 20.02 -1.86
CA GLN A 395 -5.49 21.10 -1.95
C GLN A 395 -6.24 21.37 -0.66
N GLN A 396 -6.53 20.33 0.12
CA GLN A 396 -7.26 20.45 1.39
C GLN A 396 -6.33 20.78 2.57
N ASP A 397 -5.05 21.06 2.31
CA ASP A 397 -4.02 21.28 3.34
C ASP A 397 -3.96 20.18 4.41
N ILE A 398 -4.13 18.93 3.98
CA ILE A 398 -3.97 17.79 4.90
C ILE A 398 -2.48 17.71 5.25
N ARG A 399 -2.14 17.64 6.55
CA ARG A 399 -0.75 17.69 7.07
C ARG A 399 0.23 16.75 6.34
N LEU A 400 -0.27 15.63 5.82
CA LEU A 400 0.47 14.70 4.96
C LEU A 400 1.15 15.36 3.75
N LYS A 401 0.67 16.51 3.26
CA LYS A 401 1.26 17.28 2.15
C LYS A 401 2.75 17.57 2.33
N LYS A 402 3.21 17.71 3.58
CA LYS A 402 4.63 17.98 3.93
C LYS A 402 5.57 16.85 3.53
N TYR A 403 5.02 15.65 3.31
CA TYR A 403 5.76 14.44 2.97
C TYR A 403 5.59 14.02 1.51
N ILE A 404 4.86 14.80 0.70
CA ILE A 404 4.68 14.47 -0.71
C ILE A 404 5.98 14.70 -1.50
N LYS A 405 6.34 13.71 -2.31
CA LYS A 405 7.43 13.72 -3.30
C LYS A 405 6.89 13.30 -4.66
N ASN A 406 7.68 13.52 -5.71
CA ASN A 406 7.39 13.03 -7.07
C ASN A 406 6.01 13.43 -7.62
N PHE A 407 5.46 14.54 -7.14
CA PHE A 407 4.15 15.02 -7.51
C PHE A 407 4.25 16.42 -8.12
N LYS A 408 3.65 16.58 -9.30
CA LYS A 408 3.38 17.87 -9.94
C LYS A 408 1.86 18.06 -9.95
N ASN A 409 1.39 19.26 -10.26
CA ASN A 409 -0.04 19.50 -10.42
C ASN A 409 -0.68 18.45 -11.34
N TYR A 410 -1.80 17.91 -10.91
CA TYR A 410 -2.55 16.88 -11.62
C TYR A 410 -4.02 17.29 -11.69
N TYR A 411 -4.66 17.00 -12.81
CA TYR A 411 -6.06 17.31 -13.05
C TYR A 411 -6.72 16.08 -13.65
N PRO A 412 -7.76 15.50 -13.02
CA PRO A 412 -8.47 14.35 -13.59
C PRO A 412 -9.00 14.61 -15.01
N ALA A 413 -9.32 15.87 -15.32
CA ALA A 413 -9.76 16.31 -16.65
C ALA A 413 -8.65 16.34 -17.71
N LYS A 414 -7.39 16.13 -17.31
CA LYS A 414 -6.20 16.07 -18.16
C LYS A 414 -5.29 14.95 -17.64
N PRO A 415 -5.70 13.68 -17.77
CA PRO A 415 -4.92 12.56 -17.28
C PRO A 415 -3.59 12.44 -18.02
N ASP A 416 -2.66 11.70 -17.43
CA ASP A 416 -1.40 11.40 -18.13
C ASP A 416 -1.69 10.55 -19.37
N ASP A 417 -0.88 10.68 -20.42
CA ASP A 417 -1.05 9.88 -21.63
C ASP A 417 -0.80 8.38 -21.33
N PRO A 418 -1.81 7.50 -21.51
CA PRO A 418 -1.66 6.06 -21.30
C PRO A 418 -0.53 5.44 -22.14
N ALA A 419 -0.22 5.99 -23.31
CA ALA A 419 0.84 5.49 -24.18
C ALA A 419 2.24 5.66 -23.58
N THR A 420 2.39 6.59 -22.63
CA THR A 420 3.66 6.82 -21.92
C THR A 420 3.78 5.98 -20.64
N TRP A 421 2.73 5.25 -20.26
CA TRP A 421 2.71 4.44 -19.05
C TRP A 421 3.49 3.14 -19.24
N ILE A 422 4.65 3.08 -18.62
CA ILE A 422 5.47 1.87 -18.55
C ILE A 422 5.37 1.29 -17.13
N TRP A 423 4.94 0.04 -17.07
CA TRP A 423 4.91 -0.77 -15.86
C TRP A 423 5.74 -2.04 -16.07
N PRO A 424 6.89 -2.18 -15.40
CA PRO A 424 7.67 -3.41 -15.48
C PRO A 424 6.93 -4.53 -14.74
N LEU A 425 6.62 -5.61 -15.45
CA LEU A 425 5.82 -6.72 -14.94
C LEU A 425 6.52 -7.43 -13.78
N SER A 426 5.77 -7.71 -12.72
CA SER A 426 6.20 -8.60 -11.65
C SER A 426 6.21 -10.07 -12.13
N LEU A 427 6.95 -10.95 -11.44
CA LEU A 427 6.99 -12.38 -11.77
C LEU A 427 5.62 -13.04 -11.54
N ARG A 428 4.98 -12.69 -10.43
CA ARG A 428 3.68 -13.23 -10.02
C ARG A 428 2.56 -12.65 -10.89
N ASN A 429 1.83 -13.53 -11.55
CA ASN A 429 0.67 -13.22 -12.38
C ASN A 429 -0.42 -14.26 -12.09
N ASP A 430 -1.66 -13.81 -12.03
CA ASP A 430 -2.84 -14.65 -11.83
C ASP A 430 -4.05 -13.97 -12.44
N LEU A 431 -4.70 -14.68 -13.34
CA LEU A 431 -5.85 -14.19 -14.10
C LEU A 431 -7.16 -14.35 -13.33
N VAL A 432 -7.13 -14.95 -12.14
CA VAL A 432 -8.28 -15.01 -11.25
C VAL A 432 -8.71 -13.57 -10.93
N LYS A 433 -9.93 -13.24 -11.35
CA LYS A 433 -10.54 -11.95 -11.10
C LYS A 433 -10.69 -11.71 -9.60
N PRO A 434 -10.28 -10.53 -9.07
CA PRO A 434 -10.47 -10.19 -7.67
C PRO A 434 -11.96 -10.18 -7.28
N ASP A 435 -12.26 -10.53 -6.02
CA ASP A 435 -13.63 -10.37 -5.52
C ASP A 435 -14.00 -8.90 -5.58
N GLY A 436 -15.22 -8.64 -5.97
CA GLY A 436 -15.65 -7.30 -6.31
C GLY A 436 -16.85 -7.44 -7.22
N ASN A 437 -17.10 -6.46 -8.08
CA ASN A 437 -18.23 -6.54 -9.01
C ASN A 437 -18.04 -7.59 -10.09
#